data_AF-A0A2J0Q4B5-F1
#
_entry.id   AF-A0A2J0Q4B5-F1
#
_cell.length_a   1.000
_cell.length_b   1.000
_cell.length_c   1.000
_cell.angle_alpha   90.00
_cell.angle_beta   90.00
_cell.angle_gamma   90.00
#
_symmetry.space_group_name_H-M   'P 1'
#
loop_
_entity.id
_entity.type
_entity.pdbx_description
1 polymer ?
#
loop_
_entity_poly.entity_id
_entity_poly.type
_entity_poly.pdbx_seq_one_letter_code
_entity_poly.pdbx_strand_id
1 'polypeptide(L)' 'MSGGYALFQPDLPPANGTRVLVHAFGQLQFAVVMGGSLITEDGECIEGDALDEVDVMGVVTFFINGAAAFTNDNPVM' A
#
# COMPACT_ATOMS: atom_id res chain seq x y z
N MET A 1 -21.31 -0.74 4.51
CA MET A 1 -19.92 -0.40 4.12
C MET A 1 -19.03 -1.51 4.65
N SER A 2 -18.54 -2.39 3.79
CA SER A 2 -17.55 -3.40 4.20
C SER A 2 -16.19 -2.69 4.24
N GLY A 3 -15.63 -2.52 5.43
CA GLY A 3 -14.24 -2.11 5.59
C GLY A 3 -13.28 -3.28 5.37
N GLY A 4 -12.00 -2.96 5.17
CA GLY A 4 -10.91 -3.91 5.15
C GLY A 4 -9.75 -3.41 5.99
N TYR A 5 -8.83 -4.30 6.33
CA TYR A 5 -7.58 -4.00 7.01
C TYR A 5 -6.42 -4.26 6.05
N ALA A 6 -5.33 -3.51 6.21
CA ALA A 6 -4.06 -3.80 5.54
C ALA A 6 -3.02 -4.11 6.60
N LEU A 7 -2.28 -5.21 6.40
CA LEU A 7 -1.10 -5.51 7.19
C LEU A 7 0.11 -5.01 6.42
N PHE A 8 0.95 -4.21 7.07
CA PHE A 8 2.20 -3.73 6.51
C PHE A 8 3.37 -4.06 7.43
N GLN A 9 4.56 -4.19 6.84
CA GLN A 9 5.81 -4.47 7.53
C GLN A 9 6.75 -3.27 7.38
N PRO A 10 7.11 -2.59 8.49
CA PRO A 10 8.02 -1.45 8.45
C PRO A 10 9.46 -1.86 8.15
N ASP A 11 9.87 -3.07 8.55
CA ASP A 11 11.25 -3.57 8.40
C ASP A 11 11.52 -4.19 7.01
N LEU A 12 10.52 -4.28 6.14
CA LEU A 12 10.69 -4.82 4.79
C LEU A 12 11.05 -3.67 3.82
N PRO A 13 12.23 -3.70 3.17
CA PRO A 13 12.61 -2.64 2.24
C PRO A 13 11.67 -2.63 1.02
N PRO A 14 11.14 -1.46 0.63
CA PRO A 14 10.31 -1.34 -0.57
C PRO A 14 11.09 -1.69 -1.83
N ALA A 15 10.46 -2.44 -2.74
CA ALA A 15 11.01 -2.78 -4.04
C ALA A 15 10.04 -2.39 -5.16
N ASN A 16 10.54 -2.25 -6.39
CA ASN A 16 9.66 -1.96 -7.54
C ASN A 16 8.53 -2.99 -7.65
N GLY A 17 7.31 -2.50 -7.89
CA GLY A 17 6.08 -3.28 -7.94
C GLY A 17 5.49 -3.63 -6.57
N THR A 18 6.18 -3.35 -5.46
CA THR A 18 5.61 -3.55 -4.11
C THR A 18 4.65 -2.43 -3.76
N ARG A 19 3.62 -2.77 -3.00
CA ARG A 19 2.65 -1.83 -2.48
C ARG A 19 3.07 -1.38 -1.09
N VAL A 20 3.03 -0.08 -0.84
CA VAL A 20 3.44 0.54 0.43
C VAL A 20 2.30 1.34 1.02
N LEU A 21 2.29 1.44 2.35
CA LEU A 21 1.50 2.45 3.06
C LEU A 21 2.37 3.69 3.21
N VAL A 22 1.86 4.83 2.78
CA VAL A 22 2.57 6.11 2.86
C VAL A 22 1.72 7.17 3.53
N HIS A 23 2.36 8.09 4.23
CA HIS A 23 1.77 9.35 4.63
C HIS A 23 2.29 10.44 3.71
N ALA A 24 1.40 11.01 2.91
CA ALA A 24 1.72 12.06 1.95
C ALA A 24 0.60 13.09 1.98
N PHE A 25 0.96 14.37 1.90
CA PHE A 25 0.00 15.48 1.86
C PHE A 25 -1.04 15.48 3.00
N GLY A 26 -0.63 15.02 4.19
CA GLY A 26 -1.48 14.96 5.39
C GLY A 26 -2.47 13.80 5.41
N GLN A 27 -2.33 12.82 4.51
CA GLN A 27 -3.20 11.64 4.43
C GLN A 27 -2.39 10.34 4.37
N LEU A 28 -2.92 9.31 5.03
CA LEU A 28 -2.45 7.94 4.85
C LEU A 28 -3.12 7.34 3.61
N GLN A 29 -2.30 6.83 2.71
CA GLN A 29 -2.77 6.22 1.46
C GLN A 29 -1.84 5.08 1.01
N PHE A 30 -2.31 4.27 0.06
CA PHE A 30 -1.50 3.23 -0.56
C PHE A 30 -0.88 3.73 -1.85
N ALA A 31 0.35 3.32 -2.10
CA ALA A 31 1.04 3.57 -3.36
C ALA A 31 1.82 2.33 -3.81
N VAL A 32 2.18 2.26 -5.09
CA VAL A 32 3.06 1.24 -5.67
C VAL A 32 4.39 1.88 -6.03
N VAL A 33 5.49 1.29 -5.57
CA VAL A 33 6.85 1.76 -5.89
C VAL A 33 7.17 1.42 -7.34
N MET A 34 7.53 2.41 -8.16
CA MET A 34 7.85 2.20 -9.57
C MET A 34 9.02 3.06 -10.02
N GLY A 35 10.20 2.47 -10.21
CA GLY A 35 11.30 3.14 -10.91
C GLY A 35 11.79 4.43 -10.25
N GLY A 36 11.64 4.55 -8.93
CA GLY A 36 11.97 5.77 -8.18
C GLY A 36 10.81 6.73 -7.95
N SER A 37 9.59 6.38 -8.36
CA SER A 37 8.36 7.10 -8.03
C SER A 37 7.38 6.24 -7.23
N LEU A 38 6.32 6.88 -6.74
CA LEU A 38 5.19 6.24 -6.08
C LEU A 38 3.92 6.51 -6.88
N ILE A 39 3.21 5.46 -7.28
CA ILE A 39 1.93 5.55 -7.96
C ILE A 39 0.80 5.31 -6.97
N THR A 40 0.04 6.34 -6.65
CA THR A 40 -1.10 6.28 -5.71
C THR A 40 -2.30 5.57 -6.33
N GLU A 41 -3.28 5.18 -5.52
CA GLU A 41 -4.46 4.41 -6.01
C GLU A 41 -5.36 5.18 -7.00
N ASP A 42 -5.33 6.51 -6.94
CA ASP A 42 -6.00 7.39 -7.90
C ASP A 42 -5.23 7.54 -9.23
N GLY A 43 -4.04 6.95 -9.33
CA GLY A 43 -3.20 6.99 -10.51
C GLY A 43 -2.29 8.21 -10.60
N GLU A 44 -2.20 9.03 -9.55
CA GLU A 44 -1.21 10.09 -9.48
C GLU A 44 0.21 9.52 -9.28
N CYS A 45 1.20 10.25 -9.79
CA CYS A 45 2.60 9.90 -9.66
C CYS A 45 3.26 10.92 -8.72
N ILE A 46 3.83 10.44 -7.62
CA ILE A 46 4.67 11.24 -6.72
C ILE A 46 6.12 10.93 -7.05
N GLU A 47 6.88 11.93 -7.48
CA GLU A 47 8.25 11.81 -7.96
C GLU A 47 9.07 13.08 -7.71
N GLY A 48 10.39 12.96 -7.81
CA GLY A 48 11.32 14.08 -7.61
C GLY A 48 11.20 14.67 -6.21
N ASP A 49 11.24 16.01 -6.11
CA ASP A 49 11.21 16.75 -4.85
C ASP A 49 9.93 16.49 -4.03
N ALA A 50 8.84 16.05 -4.67
CA ALA A 50 7.61 15.72 -3.96
C ALA A 50 7.75 14.49 -3.04
N LEU A 51 8.75 13.63 -3.29
CA LEU A 51 9.04 12.49 -2.42
C LEU A 51 9.62 12.91 -1.06
N ASP A 52 10.20 14.11 -0.95
CA ASP A 52 10.74 14.62 0.32
C ASP A 52 9.62 14.88 1.35
N GLU A 53 8.38 15.03 0.90
CA GLU A 53 7.19 15.19 1.74
C GLU A 53 6.44 13.87 1.99
N VAL A 54 7.01 12.73 1.60
CA VAL A 54 6.40 11.40 1.75
C VAL A 54 7.12 10.57 2.80
N ASP A 55 6.37 10.15 3.82
CA ASP A 55 6.83 9.14 4.79
C ASP A 55 6.33 7.76 4.39
N VAL A 56 7.24 6.85 4.05
CA VAL A 56 6.91 5.44 3.80
C VAL A 56 6.82 4.70 5.13
N MET A 57 5.61 4.25 5.49
CA MET A 57 5.35 3.54 6.75
C MET A 57 5.78 2.07 6.68
N GLY A 58 5.75 1.47 5.48
CA GLY A 58 6.20 0.10 5.25
C GLY A 58 5.51 -0.56 4.06
N VAL A 59 5.93 -1.78 3.75
CA VAL A 59 5.41 -2.59 2.64
C VAL A 59 4.15 -3.33 3.08
N VAL A 60 3.07 -3.18 2.31
CA VAL A 60 1.81 -3.90 2.53
C VAL A 60 1.97 -5.35 2.06
N THR A 61 1.67 -6.29 2.94
CA THR A 61 1.80 -7.73 2.67
C THR A 61 0.46 -8.41 2.45
N PHE A 62 -0.59 -7.97 3.16
CA PHE A 62 -1.90 -8.58 3.07
C PHE A 62 -3.01 -7.55 3.19
N PHE A 63 -4.07 -7.75 2.40
CA PHE A 63 -5.36 -7.08 2.57
C PHE A 63 -6.36 -8.08 3.15
N ILE A 64 -7.03 -7.69 4.23
CA ILE A 64 -8.05 -8.47 4.91
C ILE A 64 -9.39 -7.75 4.69
N ASN A 65 -10.19 -8.21 3.75
CA ASN A 65 -11.51 -7.63 3.48
C ASN A 65 -12.59 -8.37 4.27
N GLY A 66 -13.25 -7.68 5.21
CA GLY A 66 -14.18 -8.27 6.19
C GLY A 66 -15.50 -8.81 5.62
N ALA A 67 -15.69 -8.84 4.31
CA ALA A 67 -16.84 -9.44 3.64
C ALA A 67 -16.49 -10.53 2.61
N ALA A 68 -15.22 -10.64 2.20
CA ALA A 68 -14.75 -11.64 1.22
C ALA A 68 -13.99 -12.81 1.87
N ALA A 69 -13.49 -12.65 3.10
CA ALA A 69 -12.80 -13.72 3.83
C ALA A 69 -13.70 -14.91 4.21
N PHE A 70 -15.02 -14.77 4.08
CA PHE A 70 -16.02 -15.82 4.30
C PHE A 70 -16.72 -16.27 3.00
N THR A 71 -16.17 -15.95 1.82
CA THR A 71 -16.60 -16.64 0.60
C THR A 71 -15.72 -17.87 0.41
N ASN A 72 -16.36 -18.99 0.10
CA ASN A 72 -15.87 -20.37 0.09
C ASN A 72 -14.69 -20.71 -0.86
N ASP A 73 -13.92 -19.71 -1.31
CA ASP A 73 -12.79 -19.86 -2.24
C ASP A 73 -11.44 -19.53 -1.57
N ASN A 74 -11.33 -19.75 -0.26
CA ASN A 74 -10.02 -19.74 0.38
C ASN A 74 -9.35 -21.09 0.04
N PRO A 75 -8.17 -21.13 -0.60
CA PRO A 75 -7.49 -22.40 -0.84
C PRO A 75 -7.19 -23.04 0.51
N VAL A 76 -7.69 -24.26 0.71
CA VAL A 76 -7.26 -25.10 1.83
C VAL A 76 -5.76 -25.37 1.66
N MET A 77 -4.96 -25.01 2.66
CA MET A 77 -3.62 -25.60 2.82
C MET A 77 -3.77 -27.07 3.21
#